data_AF-A0A4Q2AXL8-F1
#
_entry.id   AF-A0A4Q2AXL8-F1
#
_cell.length_a   1.000
_cell.length_b   1.000
_cell.length_c   1.000
_cell.angle_alpha   90.00
_cell.angle_beta   90.00
_cell.angle_gamma   90.00
#
_symmetry.space_group_name_H-M   'P 1'
#
loop_
_entity.id
_entity.type
_entity.pdbx_description
1 polymer ?
#
loop_
_entity_poly.entity_id
_entity_poly.type
_entity_poly.pdbx_seq_one_letter_code
_entity_poly.pdbx_strand_id
1 'polypeptide(L)'
;MTMKPAKMIRKLKKAGFIEVPKSGGHRKFVHPDGRMTEVPAHALSCHTLKNIMDQRIVYPVIIKEYNDEDGHYFVATSPNIKGMVTQGSTLNEAAYFSEDAIATMISDEKNYPEPMDPTEWELTENEKVVFVSVNMTQWLKKHGKTVRKNITIPEDLNNWAKENNINVSRVTTDALRALQR
;
A
#
# COMPACT_ATOMS: atom_id res chain seq x y z
N MET A 1 9.56 -25.90 -8.52
CA MET A 1 8.09 -26.02 -8.69
C MET A 1 7.37 -25.11 -7.71
N THR A 2 6.78 -24.04 -8.21
CA THR A 2 5.87 -23.15 -7.45
C THR A 2 4.64 -23.94 -7.04
N MET A 3 4.32 -24.00 -5.74
CA MET A 3 3.14 -24.72 -5.23
C MET A 3 2.35 -23.83 -4.29
N LYS A 4 1.00 -23.87 -4.38
CA LYS A 4 0.12 -23.19 -3.42
C LYS A 4 0.46 -23.65 -1.99
N PRO A 5 0.52 -22.75 -0.99
CA PRO A 5 0.85 -23.11 0.39
C PRO A 5 -0.02 -24.24 0.96
N ALA A 6 -1.32 -24.28 0.64
CA ALA A 6 -2.20 -25.38 1.03
C ALA A 6 -1.76 -26.76 0.48
N LYS A 7 -1.27 -26.80 -0.77
CA LYS A 7 -0.72 -28.01 -1.40
C LYS A 7 0.60 -28.42 -0.75
N MET A 8 1.40 -27.44 -0.32
CA MET A 8 2.64 -27.67 0.43
C MET A 8 2.35 -28.31 1.80
N ILE A 9 1.41 -27.77 2.58
CA ILE A 9 0.98 -28.34 3.86
C ILE A 9 0.54 -29.80 3.70
N ARG A 10 -0.25 -30.11 2.67
CA ARG A 10 -0.71 -31.48 2.40
C ARG A 10 0.45 -32.43 2.09
N LYS A 11 1.47 -31.96 1.35
CA LYS A 11 2.69 -32.74 1.08
C LYS A 11 3.53 -32.94 2.35
N LEU A 12 3.66 -31.92 3.19
CA LEU A 12 4.42 -32.00 4.45
C LEU A 12 3.80 -33.04 5.40
N LYS A 13 2.47 -32.99 5.59
CA LYS A 13 1.76 -34.00 6.39
C LYS A 13 1.94 -35.42 5.83
N LYS A 14 1.89 -35.58 4.50
CA LYS A 14 2.13 -36.88 3.85
C LYS A 14 3.58 -37.36 4.02
N ALA A 15 4.53 -36.44 4.13
CA ALA A 15 5.95 -36.73 4.34
C ALA A 15 6.32 -36.93 5.82
N GLY A 16 5.35 -37.02 6.73
CA GLY A 16 5.60 -37.29 8.16
C GLY A 16 5.86 -36.05 9.02
N PHE A 17 5.71 -34.84 8.47
CA PHE A 17 5.81 -33.62 9.28
C PHE A 17 4.54 -33.41 10.11
N ILE A 18 4.74 -33.03 11.37
CA ILE A 18 3.70 -32.75 12.36
C ILE A 18 3.58 -31.24 12.52
N GLU A 19 2.35 -30.74 12.48
CA GLU A 19 2.05 -29.32 12.72
C GLU A 19 2.20 -29.01 14.22
N VAL A 20 3.00 -28.01 14.56
CA VAL A 20 3.18 -27.56 15.94
C VAL A 20 2.51 -26.21 16.17
N PRO A 21 1.97 -25.93 17.37
CA PRO A 21 1.36 -24.65 17.68
C PRO A 21 2.33 -23.49 17.43
N LYS A 22 1.86 -22.47 16.69
CA LYS A 22 2.58 -21.21 16.46
C LYS A 22 1.55 -20.08 16.37
N SER A 23 1.87 -18.95 16.97
CA SER A 23 1.09 -17.72 16.83
C SER A 23 1.44 -16.98 15.53
N GLY A 24 0.44 -16.35 14.92
CA GLY A 24 0.59 -15.56 13.70
C GLY A 24 0.13 -16.27 12.42
N GLY A 25 0.34 -15.63 11.26
CA GLY A 25 -0.14 -16.11 9.96
C GLY A 25 0.64 -17.27 9.34
N HIS A 26 1.58 -17.86 10.07
CA HIS A 26 2.45 -18.93 9.59
C HIS A 26 2.24 -20.18 10.45
N ARG A 27 2.16 -21.35 9.79
CA ARG A 27 2.13 -22.65 10.46
C ARG A 27 3.51 -23.27 10.46
N LYS A 28 3.91 -23.85 11.59
CA LYS A 28 5.20 -24.53 11.74
C LYS A 28 5.00 -26.03 11.67
N PHE A 29 5.89 -26.70 10.96
CA PHE A 29 5.88 -28.15 10.75
C PHE A 29 7.25 -28.73 11.13
N VAL A 30 7.25 -29.79 11.93
CA VAL A 30 8.47 -30.46 12.40
C VAL A 30 8.36 -31.96 12.07
N HIS A 31 9.42 -32.53 11.52
CA HIS A 31 9.52 -33.96 11.26
C HIS A 31 10.31 -34.66 12.39
N PRO A 32 10.01 -35.93 12.75
CA PRO A 32 10.70 -36.65 13.81
C PRO A 32 12.24 -36.76 13.67
N ASP A 33 12.76 -36.62 12.45
CA ASP A 33 14.20 -36.61 12.17
C ASP A 33 14.88 -35.25 12.42
N GLY A 34 14.16 -34.28 13.00
CA GLY A 34 14.68 -32.96 13.34
C GLY A 34 14.52 -31.90 12.24
N ARG A 35 14.04 -32.24 11.05
CA ARG A 35 13.76 -31.23 10.01
C ARG A 35 12.57 -30.35 10.39
N MET A 36 12.66 -29.06 10.08
CA MET A 36 11.55 -28.12 10.26
C MET A 36 11.30 -27.25 9.04
N THR A 37 10.07 -26.82 8.87
CA THR A 37 9.67 -25.84 7.85
C THR A 37 8.51 -25.01 8.36
N GLU A 38 8.40 -23.79 7.84
CA GLU A 38 7.29 -22.89 8.14
C GLU A 38 6.58 -22.55 6.84
N VAL A 39 5.27 -22.63 6.85
CA VAL A 39 4.44 -22.37 5.67
C VAL A 39 3.52 -21.20 5.99
N PRO A 40 3.50 -20.13 5.16
CA PRO A 40 2.50 -19.07 5.29
C PRO A 40 1.12 -19.70 5.10
N ALA A 41 0.30 -19.58 6.12
CA ALA A 41 -1.02 -20.15 6.17
C ALA A 41 -1.99 -19.15 6.76
N HIS A 42 -1.97 -17.96 6.16
CA HIS A 42 -3.08 -17.03 6.25
C HIS A 42 -4.33 -17.83 5.87
N ALA A 43 -5.26 -18.00 6.81
CA ALA A 43 -6.61 -18.41 6.45
C ALA A 43 -7.03 -17.47 5.32
N LEU A 44 -7.52 -18.01 4.22
CA LEU A 44 -8.08 -17.23 3.11
C LEU A 44 -9.35 -16.53 3.60
N SER A 45 -9.20 -15.57 4.51
CA SER A 45 -10.11 -14.47 4.70
C SER A 45 -9.47 -13.22 4.12
N CYS A 46 -9.31 -13.24 2.80
CA CYS A 46 -9.44 -12.00 2.02
C CYS A 46 -10.75 -11.25 2.41
N HIS A 47 -11.71 -11.95 3.02
CA HIS A 47 -12.91 -11.41 3.65
C HIS A 47 -12.70 -10.57 4.93
N THR A 48 -11.59 -10.67 5.68
CA THR A 48 -11.39 -9.82 6.88
C THR A 48 -10.87 -8.41 6.52
N LEU A 49 -10.31 -8.24 5.32
CA LEU A 49 -9.98 -6.93 4.75
C LEU A 49 -11.21 -6.20 4.17
N LYS A 50 -12.40 -6.82 4.21
CA LYS A 50 -13.61 -6.30 3.58
C LYS A 50 -14.32 -5.21 4.40
N ASN A 51 -13.89 -4.94 5.64
CA ASN A 51 -14.56 -4.03 6.57
C ASN A 51 -13.92 -2.65 6.72
N ILE A 52 -12.90 -2.34 5.94
CA ILE A 52 -12.58 -0.97 5.56
C ILE A 52 -12.43 -1.08 4.05
N MET A 53 -13.00 -0.17 3.27
CA MET A 53 -12.67 -0.05 1.86
C MET A 53 -11.16 0.20 1.77
N ASP A 54 -10.31 -0.83 1.81
CA ASP A 54 -8.86 -0.74 1.63
C ASP A 54 -8.67 -0.82 0.12
N GLN A 55 -8.87 0.31 -0.56
CA GLN A 55 -8.67 0.43 -2.00
C GLN A 55 -7.17 0.40 -2.26
N ARG A 56 -6.59 -0.79 -2.14
CA ARG A 56 -5.21 -1.05 -2.54
C ARG A 56 -5.18 -1.41 -4.02
N ILE A 57 -4.38 -0.64 -4.74
CA ILE A 57 -4.09 -0.84 -6.15
C ILE A 57 -2.60 -1.14 -6.31
N VAL A 58 -2.23 -1.79 -7.39
CA VAL A 58 -0.83 -2.09 -7.71
C VAL A 58 -0.58 -1.71 -9.16
N TYR A 59 0.38 -0.82 -9.39
CA TYR A 59 0.80 -0.44 -10.75
C TYR A 59 2.25 -0.84 -11.00
N PRO A 60 2.54 -1.40 -12.18
CA PRO A 60 3.90 -1.50 -12.65
C PRO A 60 4.43 -0.12 -13.06
N VAL A 61 5.65 0.14 -12.62
CA VAL A 61 6.41 1.37 -12.85
C VAL A 61 7.77 0.96 -13.41
N ILE A 62 8.25 1.68 -14.42
CA ILE A 62 9.58 1.52 -14.98
C ILE A 62 10.51 2.44 -14.21
N ILE A 63 11.52 1.88 -13.55
CA ILE A 63 12.56 2.64 -12.89
C ILE A 63 13.85 2.48 -13.67
N LYS A 64 14.43 3.61 -14.09
CA LYS A 64 15.71 3.70 -14.77
C LYS A 64 16.76 4.28 -13.83
N GLU A 65 17.91 3.62 -13.79
CA GLU A 65 19.08 4.06 -13.04
C GLU A 65 19.97 4.95 -13.91
N TYR A 66 20.35 6.11 -13.35
CA TYR A 66 21.21 7.10 -13.98
C TYR A 66 22.46 7.33 -13.13
N ASN A 67 23.57 7.58 -13.82
CA ASN A 67 24.85 7.94 -13.23
C ASN A 67 25.56 8.92 -14.17
N ASP A 68 25.36 10.21 -13.95
CA ASP A 68 25.84 11.30 -14.81
C ASP A 68 26.49 12.43 -13.97
N GLU A 69 26.60 13.63 -14.54
CA GLU A 69 27.20 14.81 -13.88
C GLU A 69 26.45 15.23 -12.60
N ASP A 70 25.15 14.93 -12.50
CA ASP A 70 24.31 15.21 -11.32
C ASP A 70 24.39 14.08 -10.27
N GLY A 71 25.16 13.03 -10.55
CA GLY A 71 25.43 11.92 -9.64
C GLY A 71 24.56 10.69 -9.89
N HIS A 72 24.37 9.89 -8.84
CA HIS A 72 23.59 8.64 -8.90
C HIS A 72 22.15 8.86 -8.45
N TYR A 73 21.21 8.56 -9.34
CA TYR A 73 19.78 8.70 -9.05
C TYR A 73 18.94 7.71 -9.87
N PHE A 74 17.68 7.57 -9.48
CA PHE A 74 16.70 6.71 -10.12
C PHE A 74 15.52 7.57 -10.56
N VAL A 75 15.08 7.39 -11.81
CA VAL A 75 13.87 8.04 -12.34
C VAL A 75 12.81 6.97 -12.59
N ALA A 76 11.60 7.22 -12.11
CA ALA A 76 10.48 6.32 -12.24
C ALA A 76 9.42 6.93 -13.16
N THR A 77 8.97 6.14 -14.14
CA THR A 77 7.93 6.50 -15.11
C THR A 77 6.93 5.36 -15.26
N SER A 78 5.71 5.65 -15.73
CA SER A 78 4.71 4.60 -15.94
C SER A 78 3.96 4.82 -17.26
N PRO A 79 3.97 3.84 -18.18
CA PRO A 79 3.11 3.86 -19.36
C PRO A 79 1.62 3.92 -19.00
N ASN A 80 1.24 3.37 -17.84
CA ASN A 80 -0.13 3.34 -17.35
C ASN A 80 -0.63 4.70 -16.84
N ILE A 81 0.29 5.57 -16.42
CA ILE A 81 -0.04 6.88 -15.84
C ILE A 81 0.68 7.93 -16.66
N LYS A 82 0.00 8.41 -17.70
CA LYS A 82 0.55 9.37 -18.65
C LYS A 82 1.06 10.61 -17.94
N GLY A 83 2.34 10.93 -18.16
CA GLY A 83 3.00 12.10 -17.58
C GLY A 83 3.55 11.88 -16.17
N MET A 84 3.41 10.68 -15.59
CA MET A 84 4.07 10.35 -14.33
C MET A 84 5.58 10.28 -14.54
N VAL A 85 6.30 11.18 -13.86
CA VAL A 85 7.75 11.16 -13.72
C VAL A 85 8.06 11.52 -12.28
N THR A 86 8.87 10.71 -11.62
CA THR A 86 9.39 11.00 -10.28
C THR A 86 10.81 10.49 -10.15
N GLN A 87 11.52 10.87 -9.09
CA GLN A 87 12.91 10.49 -8.89
C GLN A 87 13.22 10.18 -7.44
N GLY A 88 14.31 9.48 -7.18
CA GLY A 88 14.87 9.29 -5.85
C GLY A 88 16.37 9.01 -5.92
N SER A 89 17.09 9.28 -4.84
CA SER A 89 18.52 8.97 -4.74
C SER A 89 18.77 7.47 -4.52
N THR A 90 17.72 6.71 -4.17
CA THR A 90 17.77 5.24 -4.07
C THR A 90 16.56 4.60 -4.73
N LEU A 91 16.66 3.31 -5.07
CA LEU A 91 15.53 2.54 -5.60
C LEU A 91 14.31 2.56 -4.66
N ASN A 92 14.54 2.44 -3.35
CA ASN A 92 13.47 2.48 -2.34
C ASN A 92 12.77 3.84 -2.32
N GLU A 93 13.54 4.91 -2.41
CA GLU A 93 13.02 6.28 -2.42
C GLU A 93 12.25 6.56 -3.72
N ALA A 94 12.76 6.14 -4.87
CA ALA A 94 12.05 6.25 -6.13
C ALA A 94 10.73 5.46 -6.11
N ALA A 95 10.70 4.26 -5.52
CA ALA A 95 9.46 3.50 -5.33
C ALA A 95 8.48 4.20 -4.36
N TYR A 96 8.99 4.78 -3.27
CA TYR A 96 8.18 5.55 -2.33
C TYR A 96 7.55 6.79 -2.98
N PHE A 97 8.32 7.57 -3.74
CA PHE A 97 7.77 8.72 -4.46
C PHE A 97 6.88 8.31 -5.63
N SER A 98 7.08 7.12 -6.19
CA SER A 98 6.15 6.57 -7.19
C SER A 98 4.78 6.31 -6.58
N GLU A 99 4.70 5.80 -5.34
CA GLU A 99 3.41 5.61 -4.64
C GLU A 99 2.62 6.91 -4.57
N ASP A 100 3.27 8.00 -4.14
CA ASP A 100 2.64 9.32 -4.02
C ASP A 100 2.27 9.92 -5.39
N ALA A 101 3.14 9.79 -6.39
CA ALA A 101 2.87 10.25 -7.75
C ALA A 101 1.69 9.51 -8.38
N ILE A 102 1.64 8.18 -8.27
CA ILE A 102 0.51 7.36 -8.74
C ILE A 102 -0.78 7.85 -8.09
N ALA A 103 -0.80 7.90 -6.75
CA ALA A 103 -1.98 8.26 -5.98
C ALA A 103 -2.50 9.65 -6.37
N THR A 104 -1.60 10.64 -6.48
CA THR A 104 -1.92 12.00 -6.86
C THR A 104 -2.61 12.05 -8.23
N MET A 105 -1.99 11.40 -9.23
CA MET A 105 -2.42 11.51 -10.63
C MET A 105 -3.78 10.85 -10.91
N ILE A 106 -4.14 9.79 -10.18
CA ILE A 106 -5.39 9.05 -10.38
C ILE A 106 -6.45 9.33 -9.29
N SER A 107 -6.14 10.19 -8.31
CA SER A 107 -7.02 10.46 -7.16
C SER A 107 -8.40 11.02 -7.52
N ASP A 108 -8.49 11.76 -8.63
CA ASP A 108 -9.72 12.37 -9.12
C ASP A 108 -10.52 11.45 -10.07
N GLU A 109 -9.99 10.26 -10.40
CA GLU A 109 -10.68 9.29 -11.24
C GLU A 109 -11.74 8.49 -10.46
N LYS A 110 -12.91 8.29 -11.07
CA LYS A 110 -14.00 7.49 -10.47
C LYS A 110 -13.66 6.00 -10.39
N ASN A 111 -12.92 5.51 -11.37
CA ASN A 111 -12.42 4.14 -11.48
C ASN A 111 -10.96 4.21 -11.90
N TYR A 112 -10.08 3.50 -11.20
CA TYR A 112 -8.66 3.49 -11.53
C TYR A 112 -8.41 2.71 -12.84
N PRO A 113 -7.48 3.16 -13.70
CA PRO A 113 -7.22 2.52 -14.99
C PRO A 113 -6.62 1.12 -14.79
N GLU A 114 -7.04 0.10 -15.53
CA GLU A 114 -6.42 -1.21 -15.37
C GLU A 114 -4.92 -1.17 -15.77
N PRO A 115 -4.01 -1.67 -14.92
CA PRO A 115 -2.58 -1.68 -15.23
C PRO A 115 -2.30 -2.64 -16.39
N MET A 116 -1.57 -2.16 -17.39
CA MET A 116 -1.06 -3.00 -18.47
C MET A 116 -0.07 -4.03 -17.93
N ASP A 117 -0.11 -5.24 -18.49
CA ASP A 117 0.85 -6.31 -18.17
C ASP A 117 2.25 -5.90 -18.65
N PRO A 118 3.25 -5.84 -17.75
CA PRO A 118 4.61 -5.45 -18.11
C PRO A 118 5.44 -6.56 -18.75
N THR A 119 4.90 -7.78 -18.89
CA THR A 119 5.63 -8.95 -19.41
C THR A 119 6.18 -8.72 -20.82
N GLU A 120 5.51 -7.92 -21.63
CA GLU A 120 5.87 -7.64 -23.04
C GLU A 120 6.49 -6.24 -23.24
N TRP A 121 6.82 -5.52 -22.16
CA TRP A 121 7.40 -4.18 -22.30
C TRP A 121 8.86 -4.26 -22.78
N GLU A 122 9.18 -3.45 -23.80
CA GLU A 122 10.56 -3.25 -24.24
C GLU A 122 11.27 -2.32 -23.25
N LEU A 123 12.22 -2.88 -22.50
CA LEU A 123 13.03 -2.13 -21.53
C LEU A 123 14.41 -1.82 -22.14
N THR A 124 14.90 -0.61 -21.89
CA THR A 124 16.27 -0.23 -22.26
C THR A 124 17.29 -0.66 -21.20
N GLU A 125 18.59 -0.49 -21.48
CA GLU A 125 19.62 -0.75 -20.48
C GLU A 125 19.38 0.07 -19.20
N ASN A 126 19.55 -0.58 -18.05
CA ASN A 126 19.34 -0.05 -16.70
C ASN A 126 17.89 0.28 -16.32
N GLU A 127 16.90 -0.18 -17.10
CA GLU A 127 15.49 -0.15 -16.72
C GLU A 127 15.05 -1.42 -16.00
N LYS A 128 14.20 -1.25 -14.99
CA LYS A 128 13.62 -2.34 -14.21
C LYS A 128 12.14 -2.05 -13.95
N VAL A 129 11.29 -3.07 -14.10
CA VAL A 129 9.89 -2.95 -13.71
C VAL A 129 9.77 -3.21 -12.21
N VAL A 130 9.14 -2.27 -11.51
CA VAL A 130 8.84 -2.34 -10.07
C VAL A 130 7.33 -2.22 -9.89
N PHE A 131 6.73 -3.16 -9.17
CA PHE A 131 5.33 -3.11 -8.80
C PHE A 131 5.17 -2.28 -7.53
N VAL A 132 4.47 -1.15 -7.66
CA VAL A 132 4.21 -0.23 -6.55
C VAL A 132 2.79 -0.43 -6.07
N SER A 133 2.64 -0.81 -4.80
CA SER A 133 1.33 -0.92 -4.15
C SER A 133 0.95 0.40 -3.51
N VAL A 134 -0.24 0.91 -3.80
CA VAL A 134 -0.73 2.18 -3.28
C VAL A 134 -1.98 1.94 -2.45
N ASN A 135 -2.02 2.49 -1.23
CA ASN A 135 -3.24 2.50 -0.41
C ASN A 135 -4.01 3.81 -0.63
N MET A 136 -4.95 3.82 -1.58
CA MET A 136 -5.71 5.03 -1.92
C MET A 136 -6.55 5.54 -0.76
N THR A 137 -7.05 4.64 0.09
CA THR A 137 -7.84 5.01 1.27
C THR A 137 -7.03 5.80 2.28
N GLN A 138 -5.79 5.37 2.57
CA GLN A 138 -4.89 6.10 3.46
C GLN A 138 -4.42 7.40 2.82
N TRP A 139 -4.11 7.37 1.52
CA TRP A 139 -3.67 8.55 0.78
C TRP A 139 -4.76 9.64 0.75
N LEU A 140 -5.99 9.30 0.38
CA LEU A 140 -7.13 10.23 0.36
C LEU A 140 -7.48 10.78 1.75
N LYS A 141 -7.29 10.01 2.82
CA LYS A 141 -7.47 10.52 4.20
C LYS A 141 -6.47 11.63 4.56
N LYS A 142 -5.27 11.58 3.98
CA LYS A 142 -4.16 12.51 4.24
C LYS A 142 -4.15 13.70 3.27
N HIS A 143 -4.41 13.45 1.99
CA HIS A 143 -4.27 14.40 0.88
C HIS A 143 -5.61 14.80 0.25
N GLY A 144 -6.74 14.25 0.72
CA GLY A 144 -8.06 14.52 0.18
C GLY A 144 -8.49 15.99 0.29
N LYS A 145 -9.37 16.40 -0.63
CA LYS A 145 -9.92 17.75 -0.68
C LYS A 145 -10.69 18.08 0.61
N THR A 146 -10.38 19.23 1.20
CA THR A 146 -11.15 19.75 2.34
C THR A 146 -12.44 20.38 1.81
N VAL A 147 -13.58 19.94 2.35
CA VAL A 147 -14.89 20.52 2.00
C VAL A 147 -15.33 21.47 3.10
N ARG A 148 -15.65 22.72 2.74
CA ARG A 148 -16.22 23.68 3.70
C ARG A 148 -17.59 23.19 4.16
N LYS A 149 -17.79 23.14 5.48
CA LYS A 149 -19.06 22.81 6.12
C LYS A 149 -19.47 23.94 7.06
N ASN A 150 -20.74 24.30 7.03
CA ASN A 150 -21.36 25.17 8.03
C ASN A 150 -21.89 24.28 9.15
N ILE A 151 -21.50 24.56 10.39
CA ILE A 151 -21.90 23.80 11.58
C ILE A 151 -22.51 24.76 12.61
N THR A 152 -23.49 24.28 13.36
CA THR A 152 -24.12 25.01 14.45
C THR A 152 -23.57 24.49 15.77
N ILE A 153 -23.08 25.39 16.61
CA ILE A 153 -22.58 25.09 17.96
C ILE A 153 -23.17 26.09 18.96
N PRO A 154 -23.30 25.74 20.26
CA PRO A 154 -23.72 26.67 21.30
C PRO A 154 -22.84 27.92 21.34
N GLU A 155 -23.44 29.07 21.65
CA GLU A 155 -22.74 30.37 21.65
C GLU A 155 -21.58 30.40 22.66
N ASP A 156 -21.81 29.92 23.88
CA ASP A 156 -20.78 29.84 24.93
C ASP A 156 -19.56 29.03 24.46
N LEU A 157 -19.78 27.94 23.73
CA LEU A 157 -18.71 27.07 23.23
C LEU A 157 -17.94 27.74 22.09
N ASN A 158 -18.61 28.51 21.24
CA ASN A 158 -17.96 29.29 20.18
C ASN A 158 -17.07 30.40 20.76
N ASN A 159 -17.54 31.10 21.79
CA ASN A 159 -16.77 32.16 22.44
C ASN A 159 -15.55 31.57 23.16
N TRP A 160 -15.74 30.49 23.92
CA TRP A 160 -14.63 29.76 24.55
C TRP A 160 -13.59 29.29 23.51
N ALA A 161 -14.03 28.76 22.37
CA ALA A 161 -13.12 28.32 21.31
C ALA A 161 -12.30 29.48 20.72
N LYS A 162 -12.91 30.65 20.52
CA LYS A 162 -12.21 31.86 20.03
C LYS A 162 -11.19 32.38 21.03
N GLU A 163 -11.56 32.49 22.30
CA GLU A 163 -10.68 32.96 23.39
C GLU A 163 -9.45 32.07 23.54
N ASN A 164 -9.62 30.76 23.35
CA ASN A 164 -8.55 29.77 23.43
C ASN A 164 -7.85 29.50 22.09
N ASN A 165 -8.14 30.30 21.05
CA ASN A 165 -7.56 30.18 19.71
C ASN A 165 -7.69 28.78 19.10
N ILE A 166 -8.82 28.12 19.34
CA ILE A 166 -9.12 26.77 18.88
C ILE A 166 -9.57 26.78 17.43
N ASN A 167 -8.92 25.96 16.60
CA ASN A 167 -9.37 25.71 15.23
C ASN A 167 -10.52 24.68 15.23
N VAL A 168 -11.75 25.17 15.20
CA VAL A 168 -12.98 24.34 15.22
C VAL A 168 -13.01 23.34 14.07
N SER A 169 -12.52 23.71 12.88
CA SER A 169 -12.46 22.80 11.72
C SER A 169 -11.52 21.62 11.99
N ARG A 170 -10.35 21.87 12.58
CA ARG A 170 -9.40 20.83 12.98
C ARG A 170 -9.99 19.91 14.04
N VAL A 171 -10.55 20.48 15.11
CA VAL A 171 -11.17 19.69 16.20
C VAL A 171 -12.29 18.80 15.66
N THR A 172 -13.15 19.34 14.82
CA THR A 172 -14.24 18.57 14.18
C THR A 172 -13.69 17.44 13.32
N THR A 173 -12.63 17.72 12.54
CA THR A 173 -11.98 16.71 11.69
C THR A 173 -11.39 15.57 12.52
N ASP A 174 -10.66 15.90 13.58
CA ASP A 174 -10.00 14.91 14.44
C ASP A 174 -11.04 14.07 15.21
N ALA A 175 -12.11 14.69 15.70
CA ALA A 175 -13.22 13.99 16.34
C ALA A 175 -13.93 13.02 15.37
N LEU A 176 -14.24 13.45 14.14
CA LEU A 176 -14.87 12.58 13.14
C LEU A 176 -13.96 11.40 12.73
N ARG A 177 -12.66 11.64 12.58
CA ARG A 177 -11.67 10.58 12.31
C ARG A 177 -11.61 9.56 13.46
N ALA A 178 -11.67 10.01 14.70
CA ALA A 178 -11.69 9.14 15.86
C ALA A 178 -12.95 8.27 15.97
N LEU A 179 -14.08 8.71 15.40
CA LEU A 179 -15.33 7.96 15.34
C LEU A 179 -15.38 6.93 14.19
N GLN A 180 -14.60 7.11 13.13
CA GLN A 180 -14.50 6.20 11.97
C GLN A 180 -13.74 4.88 12.25
N ARG A 181 -13.63 4.44 13.51
CA ARG A 181 -12.90 3.23 13.91
C ARG A 181 -13.50 1.96 13.34
#